data_AF-A0A1G9HVI4-F1
#
_entry.id   AF-A0A1G9HVI4-F1
#
_cell.length_a   1.000
_cell.length_b   1.000
_cell.length_c   1.000
_cell.angle_alpha   90.00
_cell.angle_beta   90.00
_cell.angle_gamma   90.00
#
_symmetry.space_group_name_H-M   'P 1'
#
loop_
_entity.id
_entity.type
_entity.pdbx_description
1 polymer ?
#
loop_
_entity_poly.entity_id
_entity_poly.type
_entity_poly.pdbx_seq_one_letter_code
_entity_poly.pdbx_strand_id
1 'polypeptide(L)'
;MFSVRKRPRNPAHPRFFPLADSLDGFEALLEESCLDGVLQLHFDMIRDCQPFRSSSNDQRIDALRNGLRDLLAWEHALEAGGQIGAWATPVEPEVCIEEPLELERLEVSEPGELNNERVVAEFWLRNYSVGLPVAARAGTYVDLGFADGFIPAGVDDTFGRRLGAVIEAVLRIAASFAWLSAQVPGSRRVLIGHNTQETTWTDATRSVHRWSEGELAGVASSDIGLGVASQAKELTLIVATPHGVFERLVPHATPLRSHDRPGLAAETAVQDAAATWGLPDFVMLPTVERKGPGVREFSDGLIVVGEIGVIVQVKTRETEPGTSARETSWIAKQISAAVKQVNGTARRLAAETTEMVNGRGQSIRIHGPSTRWGGVVIIEHPDPPGNYEIPTTESRIPVVVLLRRDWEFLFNQLRSSHAVVSYLHRVGVSTKVLGEEPQRYYELAAADAEASPGPIDPTIQGRGDYRSVPLLPSAPAGSDDDEAHGMVRLMLEDIANTHIEAEHVQDRQRFLASLDSLHVGNRSELGRMLLDGLQQVRLAGADSLSWRFRTFLAGQNRDQLGFGVCSTLTETTRLAFRAWLLLRHHERGPRENLAELTSIGVLLTPRNDGHRDWDTTMIAVQGDPELTEEELQQYQEL
;
A
#
# COMPACT_ATOMS: atom_id res chain seq x y z
N MET A 1 -20.50 -4.03 6.25
CA MET A 1 -19.06 -4.12 5.78
C MET A 1 -18.93 -3.63 4.33
N PHE A 2 -20.07 -3.14 3.56
CA PHE A 2 -19.97 -2.64 2.17
C PHE A 2 -20.87 -1.42 2.02
N SER A 3 -21.70 -0.99 3.03
CA SER A 3 -22.61 0.16 2.91
C SER A 3 -21.97 1.40 3.55
N VAL A 4 -21.80 2.56 2.77
CA VAL A 4 -21.07 3.84 2.96
C VAL A 4 -21.82 4.69 3.99
N ARG A 5 -23.07 4.36 4.42
CA ARG A 5 -23.83 5.28 5.31
C ARG A 5 -23.73 4.81 6.76
N LYS A 6 -22.92 3.76 7.02
CA LYS A 6 -22.89 3.30 8.42
C LYS A 6 -21.46 2.89 8.78
N ARG A 7 -20.40 3.64 8.12
CA ARG A 7 -19.02 3.24 8.51
C ARG A 7 -18.32 4.43 9.18
N PRO A 8 -17.82 4.23 10.46
CA PRO A 8 -17.05 5.30 11.09
C PRO A 8 -15.91 5.79 10.18
N ARG A 9 -15.99 7.02 9.77
CA ARG A 9 -15.06 7.86 8.97
C ARG A 9 -13.71 7.96 9.67
N ASN A 10 -12.58 7.30 9.03
CA ASN A 10 -11.21 7.47 9.52
C ASN A 10 -10.24 6.63 8.67
N PRO A 11 -9.00 7.04 8.19
CA PRO A 11 -7.79 6.79 7.38
C PRO A 11 -7.07 5.51 7.81
N ALA A 12 -7.68 4.45 8.57
CA ALA A 12 -7.38 3.12 9.12
C ALA A 12 -8.21 2.05 8.41
N HIS A 13 -8.47 2.13 7.00
CA HIS A 13 -9.53 1.20 6.55
C HIS A 13 -8.93 0.11 5.66
N PRO A 14 -9.14 -1.26 5.94
CA PRO A 14 -8.86 -2.43 5.08
C PRO A 14 -9.19 -2.14 3.61
N ARG A 15 -8.10 -2.36 2.70
CA ARG A 15 -8.29 -2.31 1.23
C ARG A 15 -9.34 -3.34 0.78
N PHE A 16 -10.54 -2.84 0.38
CA PHE A 16 -11.61 -3.76 -0.08
C PHE A 16 -12.14 -3.26 -1.43
N PHE A 17 -12.70 -4.22 -2.10
CA PHE A 17 -13.39 -3.83 -3.34
C PHE A 17 -14.52 -2.83 -3.06
N PRO A 18 -14.38 -1.49 -3.70
CA PRO A 18 -15.34 -0.43 -3.37
C PRO A 18 -16.72 -0.68 -3.97
N LEU A 19 -17.53 -1.43 -3.19
CA LEU A 19 -18.91 -1.69 -3.65
C LEU A 19 -19.86 -0.67 -3.03
N ALA A 20 -20.54 0.15 -3.98
CA ALA A 20 -21.36 1.25 -3.40
C ALA A 20 -22.79 1.18 -3.94
N ASP A 21 -23.71 1.62 -3.07
CA ASP A 21 -25.14 1.58 -3.50
C ASP A 21 -25.56 2.92 -4.11
N SER A 22 -24.59 3.88 -4.12
CA SER A 22 -24.89 5.18 -4.75
C SER A 22 -23.58 5.80 -5.27
N LEU A 23 -23.84 6.79 -6.18
CA LEU A 23 -22.65 7.49 -6.72
C LEU A 23 -21.90 8.24 -5.61
N ASP A 24 -22.64 8.88 -4.77
CA ASP A 24 -21.98 9.60 -3.65
C ASP A 24 -21.22 8.62 -2.75
N GLY A 25 -21.79 7.48 -2.49
CA GLY A 25 -21.10 6.45 -1.69
C GLY A 25 -19.82 5.94 -2.37
N PHE A 26 -20.01 5.75 -3.62
CA PHE A 26 -18.84 5.26 -4.39
C PHE A 26 -17.72 6.30 -4.37
N GLU A 27 -18.05 7.58 -4.56
CA GLU A 27 -17.02 8.63 -4.51
C GLU A 27 -16.40 8.73 -3.10
N ALA A 28 -17.19 8.53 -2.14
CA ALA A 28 -16.69 8.52 -0.75
C ALA A 28 -15.71 7.36 -0.52
N LEU A 29 -16.06 6.17 -1.14
CA LEU A 29 -15.15 5.00 -1.01
C LEU A 29 -13.84 5.25 -1.76
N LEU A 30 -13.99 5.87 -2.87
CA LEU A 30 -12.76 6.19 -3.63
C LEU A 30 -11.89 7.18 -2.88
N GLU A 31 -12.56 8.05 -2.14
CA GLU A 31 -11.82 9.04 -1.35
C GLU A 31 -11.09 8.38 -0.17
N GLU A 32 -11.51 7.19 0.15
CA GLU A 32 -10.87 6.45 1.27
C GLU A 32 -9.78 5.51 0.75
N SER A 33 -9.12 5.81 -0.23
CA SER A 33 -7.98 5.20 -0.94
C SER A 33 -8.14 3.69 -1.10
N CYS A 34 -9.28 3.13 -1.49
CA CYS A 34 -9.49 1.67 -1.59
C CYS A 34 -8.95 1.14 -2.92
N LEU A 35 -8.39 2.10 -3.76
CA LEU A 35 -7.98 1.54 -5.07
C LEU A 35 -6.55 1.98 -5.40
N ASP A 36 -5.79 2.24 -4.28
CA ASP A 36 -4.39 2.62 -4.53
C ASP A 36 -3.61 1.44 -5.16
N GLY A 37 -2.92 1.71 -6.32
CA GLY A 37 -2.05 0.63 -6.86
C GLY A 37 -2.75 -0.18 -7.95
N VAL A 38 -4.13 0.35 -8.38
CA VAL A 38 -4.82 -0.47 -9.42
C VAL A 38 -4.71 0.27 -10.76
N LEU A 39 -4.58 -0.45 -11.91
CA LEU A 39 -4.56 0.12 -13.29
C LEU A 39 -5.84 0.90 -13.59
N GLN A 40 -5.71 2.07 -14.44
CA GLN A 40 -6.91 2.83 -14.86
C GLN A 40 -7.98 1.90 -15.44
N LEU A 41 -7.54 0.99 -16.08
CA LEU A 41 -8.53 0.04 -16.63
C LEU A 41 -9.23 -0.74 -15.51
N HIS A 42 -8.48 -1.08 -14.46
CA HIS A 42 -9.13 -1.69 -13.28
C HIS A 42 -10.14 -0.73 -12.64
N PHE A 43 -9.70 0.45 -12.60
CA PHE A 43 -10.62 1.45 -12.02
C PHE A 43 -11.88 1.58 -12.88
N ASP A 44 -11.70 1.71 -14.14
CA ASP A 44 -12.87 1.83 -15.04
C ASP A 44 -13.81 0.63 -14.89
N MET A 45 -13.12 -0.49 -14.80
CA MET A 45 -13.97 -1.71 -14.63
C MET A 45 -14.78 -1.62 -13.32
N ILE A 46 -14.10 -1.24 -12.25
CA ILE A 46 -14.79 -1.13 -10.95
C ILE A 46 -15.93 -0.11 -11.08
N ARG A 47 -15.65 0.96 -11.67
CA ARG A 47 -16.68 2.00 -11.84
C ARG A 47 -17.86 1.49 -12.67
N ASP A 48 -17.58 0.68 -13.64
CA ASP A 48 -18.66 0.27 -14.57
C ASP A 48 -19.52 -0.84 -13.94
N CYS A 49 -18.93 -1.47 -12.94
CA CYS A 49 -19.68 -2.64 -12.45
C CYS A 49 -20.41 -2.30 -11.14
N GLN A 50 -20.49 -0.95 -10.83
CA GLN A 50 -21.11 -0.60 -9.54
C GLN A 50 -22.63 -0.85 -9.58
N PRO A 51 -23.15 -1.30 -8.45
CA PRO A 51 -24.57 -1.71 -8.38
C PRO A 51 -25.52 -0.52 -8.60
N PHE A 52 -25.07 0.76 -8.35
CA PHE A 52 -26.01 1.89 -8.46
C PHE A 52 -26.12 2.37 -9.90
N ARG A 53 -25.35 1.84 -10.81
CA ARG A 53 -25.40 2.31 -12.22
C ARG A 53 -26.61 1.70 -12.93
N SER A 54 -27.11 2.55 -13.87
CA SER A 54 -28.30 2.10 -14.63
C SER A 54 -27.94 0.93 -15.56
N SER A 55 -29.04 0.22 -16.00
CA SER A 55 -28.87 -0.96 -16.87
C SER A 55 -28.07 -0.61 -18.14
N SER A 56 -27.02 -1.46 -18.38
CA SER A 56 -26.12 -1.32 -19.55
C SER A 56 -26.63 -2.16 -20.73
N ASN A 57 -26.39 -1.68 -22.00
CA ASN A 57 -26.76 -2.49 -23.19
C ASN A 57 -25.96 -3.79 -23.27
N ASP A 58 -25.06 -3.93 -22.27
CA ASP A 58 -24.26 -5.16 -22.21
C ASP A 58 -24.77 -6.09 -21.10
N GLN A 59 -25.30 -7.25 -21.55
CA GLN A 59 -25.97 -8.20 -20.62
C GLN A 59 -24.97 -8.76 -19.61
N ARG A 60 -23.78 -8.83 -19.95
CA ARG A 60 -22.75 -9.36 -19.01
C ARG A 60 -22.50 -8.37 -17.87
N ILE A 61 -22.44 -7.10 -18.19
CA ILE A 61 -22.21 -6.09 -17.13
C ILE A 61 -23.44 -6.00 -16.22
N ASP A 62 -24.53 -6.20 -16.80
CA ASP A 62 -25.76 -6.16 -15.97
C ASP A 62 -25.82 -7.36 -15.02
N ALA A 63 -25.36 -8.47 -15.54
CA ALA A 63 -25.36 -9.66 -14.66
C ALA A 63 -24.41 -9.45 -13.47
N LEU A 64 -23.25 -8.84 -13.78
CA LEU A 64 -22.32 -8.56 -12.68
C LEU A 64 -22.93 -7.56 -11.69
N ARG A 65 -23.57 -6.59 -12.23
CA ARG A 65 -24.16 -5.56 -11.33
C ARG A 65 -25.27 -6.16 -10.46
N ASN A 66 -26.05 -7.06 -11.06
CA ASN A 66 -27.15 -7.66 -10.28
C ASN A 66 -26.59 -8.55 -9.15
N GLY A 67 -25.56 -9.29 -9.52
CA GLY A 67 -24.93 -10.11 -8.47
C GLY A 67 -24.42 -9.25 -7.30
N LEU A 68 -23.74 -8.13 -7.65
CA LEU A 68 -23.20 -7.26 -6.58
C LEU A 68 -24.32 -6.57 -5.80
N ARG A 69 -25.50 -6.28 -6.44
CA ARG A 69 -26.66 -5.72 -5.72
C ARG A 69 -27.19 -6.73 -4.68
N ASP A 70 -27.23 -7.96 -5.17
CA ASP A 70 -27.71 -8.99 -4.21
C ASP A 70 -26.75 -9.12 -3.02
N LEU A 71 -25.47 -9.07 -3.34
CA LEU A 71 -24.47 -9.19 -2.25
C LEU A 71 -24.63 -8.02 -1.26
N LEU A 72 -24.85 -6.82 -1.78
CA LEU A 72 -25.01 -5.66 -0.90
C LEU A 72 -26.30 -5.77 -0.07
N ALA A 73 -27.31 -6.19 -0.69
CA ALA A 73 -28.59 -6.33 0.03
C ALA A 73 -28.47 -7.36 1.16
N TRP A 74 -27.77 -8.45 0.88
CA TRP A 74 -27.66 -9.50 1.92
C TRP A 74 -26.80 -9.01 3.09
N GLU A 75 -25.85 -8.33 2.77
CA GLU A 75 -25.02 -7.79 3.85
C GLU A 75 -25.84 -6.84 4.75
N HIS A 76 -26.59 -5.99 4.15
CA HIS A 76 -27.44 -5.08 4.95
C HIS A 76 -28.41 -5.87 5.84
N ALA A 77 -28.89 -6.87 5.24
CA ALA A 77 -29.87 -7.66 6.01
C ALA A 77 -29.20 -8.34 7.21
N LEU A 78 -28.06 -8.86 7.01
CA LEU A 78 -27.37 -9.56 8.11
C LEU A 78 -26.96 -8.56 9.20
N GLU A 79 -26.58 -7.43 8.84
CA GLU A 79 -26.20 -6.41 9.85
C GLU A 79 -27.41 -5.94 10.65
N ALA A 80 -28.45 -5.93 10.00
CA ALA A 80 -29.68 -5.51 10.73
C ALA A 80 -30.25 -6.65 11.56
N GLY A 81 -29.46 -7.78 11.62
CA GLY A 81 -29.91 -8.92 12.46
C GLY A 81 -30.74 -9.94 11.68
N GLY A 82 -30.78 -9.77 10.36
CA GLY A 82 -31.56 -10.73 9.53
C GLY A 82 -31.06 -12.17 9.70
N GLN A 83 -32.06 -13.10 9.66
CA GLN A 83 -31.67 -14.54 9.72
C GLN A 83 -32.15 -15.25 8.44
N ILE A 84 -31.28 -16.23 8.09
CA ILE A 84 -31.68 -17.05 6.93
C ILE A 84 -32.60 -18.20 7.42
N GLY A 85 -33.73 -18.25 6.77
CA GLY A 85 -34.65 -19.34 7.13
C GLY A 85 -35.38 -19.89 5.90
N ALA A 86 -36.24 -20.86 6.29
CA ALA A 86 -36.99 -21.48 5.17
C ALA A 86 -38.13 -20.55 4.71
N TRP A 87 -38.15 -20.47 3.41
CA TRP A 87 -39.16 -19.60 2.77
C TRP A 87 -40.07 -20.41 1.85
N ALA A 88 -41.42 -20.16 2.03
CA ALA A 88 -42.37 -20.95 1.20
C ALA A 88 -43.03 -20.04 0.14
N THR A 89 -42.94 -20.55 -1.12
CA THR A 89 -43.62 -19.86 -2.24
C THR A 89 -44.72 -20.76 -2.82
N PRO A 90 -45.98 -20.34 -2.56
CA PRO A 90 -47.07 -21.16 -3.11
C PRO A 90 -47.06 -21.18 -4.64
N VAL A 91 -46.92 -22.53 -5.19
CA VAL A 91 -46.94 -22.67 -6.67
C VAL A 91 -48.12 -23.55 -7.08
N GLU A 92 -49.25 -22.91 -7.30
CA GLU A 92 -50.45 -23.58 -7.86
C GLU A 92 -51.08 -24.51 -6.83
N PRO A 93 -51.55 -24.06 -5.71
CA PRO A 93 -52.25 -24.94 -4.76
C PRO A 93 -53.54 -25.51 -5.36
N GLU A 94 -53.75 -26.87 -5.00
CA GLU A 94 -54.94 -27.52 -5.58
C GLU A 94 -55.85 -28.05 -4.46
N VAL A 95 -57.16 -27.83 -4.72
CA VAL A 95 -58.15 -28.43 -3.77
C VAL A 95 -58.89 -29.55 -4.50
N CYS A 96 -58.74 -30.79 -3.92
CA CYS A 96 -59.43 -31.94 -4.54
C CYS A 96 -60.77 -32.21 -3.85
N ILE A 97 -61.88 -31.94 -4.69
CA ILE A 97 -63.22 -32.12 -4.08
C ILE A 97 -64.04 -33.06 -4.97
N GLU A 98 -64.95 -33.87 -4.35
CA GLU A 98 -65.86 -34.75 -5.13
C GLU A 98 -67.29 -34.23 -5.04
N GLU A 99 -68.07 -34.57 -6.11
CA GLU A 99 -69.48 -34.16 -6.05
C GLU A 99 -70.14 -34.62 -4.74
N PRO A 100 -70.97 -33.66 -4.19
CA PRO A 100 -71.64 -32.47 -4.76
C PRO A 100 -70.86 -31.18 -4.43
N LEU A 101 -69.54 -31.35 -3.89
CA LEU A 101 -68.79 -30.14 -3.47
C LEU A 101 -68.31 -29.35 -4.69
N GLU A 102 -68.47 -28.03 -4.64
CA GLU A 102 -67.95 -27.15 -5.73
C GLU A 102 -67.03 -26.09 -5.11
N LEU A 103 -65.81 -25.97 -5.79
CA LEU A 103 -64.85 -24.95 -5.32
C LEU A 103 -65.32 -23.56 -5.78
N GLU A 104 -65.60 -22.75 -4.85
CA GLU A 104 -66.12 -21.40 -5.19
C GLU A 104 -64.96 -20.42 -5.42
N ARG A 105 -64.07 -20.50 -4.53
CA ARG A 105 -63.00 -19.49 -4.62
C ARG A 105 -61.72 -20.05 -3.98
N LEU A 106 -60.55 -19.77 -4.73
CA LEU A 106 -59.23 -20.13 -4.16
C LEU A 106 -58.31 -18.90 -4.20
N GLU A 107 -57.82 -18.53 -2.99
CA GLU A 107 -56.89 -17.38 -2.92
C GLU A 107 -55.52 -17.86 -2.45
N VAL A 108 -54.53 -17.52 -3.35
CA VAL A 108 -53.17 -18.01 -3.02
C VAL A 108 -52.45 -16.92 -2.22
N SER A 109 -51.81 -17.41 -1.10
CA SER A 109 -51.08 -16.45 -0.24
C SER A 109 -49.76 -16.02 -0.90
N GLU A 110 -49.26 -14.79 -0.47
CA GLU A 110 -47.94 -14.33 -0.95
C GLU A 110 -46.81 -15.16 -0.32
N PRO A 111 -45.71 -15.20 -1.06
CA PRO A 111 -44.57 -15.91 -0.47
C PRO A 111 -44.19 -15.34 0.90
N GLY A 112 -43.72 -16.33 1.71
CA GLY A 112 -43.35 -15.80 3.05
C GLY A 112 -42.54 -16.85 3.83
N GLU A 113 -42.08 -16.36 5.04
CA GLU A 113 -41.23 -17.23 5.88
C GLU A 113 -42.02 -18.45 6.39
N LEU A 114 -41.30 -19.61 6.14
CA LEU A 114 -41.92 -20.87 6.65
C LEU A 114 -41.45 -21.12 8.09
N ASN A 115 -42.38 -20.74 9.04
CA ASN A 115 -42.05 -21.10 10.43
C ASN A 115 -42.70 -22.42 10.82
N ASN A 116 -43.45 -22.65 11.95
CA ASN A 116 -44.06 -23.96 12.31
C ASN A 116 -45.24 -24.29 11.39
N GLU A 117 -46.11 -23.30 10.98
CA GLU A 117 -47.26 -23.50 10.07
C GLU A 117 -47.47 -22.22 9.24
N ARG A 118 -47.71 -22.51 7.89
CA ARG A 118 -47.97 -21.32 7.04
C ARG A 118 -49.16 -21.63 6.12
N VAL A 119 -49.87 -20.49 6.07
CA VAL A 119 -51.03 -20.62 5.14
C VAL A 119 -50.54 -20.32 3.70
N VAL A 120 -50.81 -21.36 2.77
CA VAL A 120 -50.29 -21.15 1.39
C VAL A 120 -51.47 -20.81 0.46
N ALA A 121 -52.76 -21.10 0.97
CA ALA A 121 -53.94 -20.70 0.17
C ALA A 121 -55.20 -20.88 1.01
N GLU A 122 -56.05 -19.96 0.78
CA GLU A 122 -57.39 -20.11 1.37
C GLU A 122 -58.44 -20.41 0.29
N PHE A 123 -59.36 -21.38 0.71
CA PHE A 123 -60.37 -21.67 -0.33
C PHE A 123 -61.75 -21.76 0.31
N TRP A 124 -62.78 -21.59 -0.64
CA TRP A 124 -64.18 -21.61 -0.19
C TRP A 124 -64.97 -22.64 -1.01
N LEU A 125 -65.74 -23.47 -0.28
CA LEU A 125 -66.47 -24.55 -0.99
C LEU A 125 -67.98 -24.30 -0.86
N ARG A 126 -68.71 -24.62 -1.94
CA ARG A 126 -70.19 -24.60 -1.87
C ARG A 126 -70.73 -26.00 -1.58
N ASN A 127 -71.84 -26.07 -0.71
CA ASN A 127 -72.57 -27.33 -0.44
C ASN A 127 -71.75 -28.25 0.47
N TYR A 128 -70.90 -27.57 1.31
CA TYR A 128 -70.11 -28.41 2.23
C TYR A 128 -70.96 -28.80 3.43
N SER A 129 -70.93 -30.10 3.76
CA SER A 129 -71.53 -30.57 5.04
C SER A 129 -70.48 -31.37 5.82
N VAL A 130 -70.62 -31.22 7.14
CA VAL A 130 -69.63 -31.85 8.06
C VAL A 130 -69.55 -33.36 7.77
N GLY A 131 -68.31 -33.83 7.30
CA GLY A 131 -68.10 -35.29 7.09
C GLY A 131 -67.75 -35.60 5.63
N LEU A 132 -67.83 -34.50 4.70
CA LEU A 132 -67.45 -34.74 3.30
C LEU A 132 -65.93 -34.57 3.13
N PRO A 133 -65.23 -35.52 2.45
CA PRO A 133 -63.76 -35.49 2.35
C PRO A 133 -63.28 -34.32 1.47
N VAL A 134 -62.44 -33.49 2.06
CA VAL A 134 -61.76 -32.44 1.28
C VAL A 134 -60.25 -32.67 1.39
N ALA A 135 -59.69 -32.86 0.21
CA ALA A 135 -58.21 -32.98 0.23
C ALA A 135 -57.58 -31.82 -0.55
N ALA A 136 -56.41 -31.36 -0.03
CA ALA A 136 -55.73 -30.24 -0.74
C ALA A 136 -54.24 -30.56 -0.88
N ARG A 137 -53.72 -30.04 -2.05
CA ARG A 137 -52.25 -30.06 -2.25
C ARG A 137 -51.70 -28.63 -2.20
N ALA A 138 -50.80 -28.48 -1.32
CA ALA A 138 -50.33 -27.11 -1.01
C ALA A 138 -49.61 -26.50 -2.21
N GLY A 139 -49.01 -27.40 -3.20
CA GLY A 139 -48.18 -26.84 -4.29
C GLY A 139 -47.27 -25.71 -3.78
N THR A 140 -46.22 -26.08 -3.07
CA THR A 140 -45.33 -25.06 -2.46
C THR A 140 -43.87 -25.42 -2.76
N TYR A 141 -43.17 -24.38 -3.14
CA TYR A 141 -41.70 -24.52 -3.26
C TYR A 141 -41.04 -23.92 -2.01
N VAL A 142 -40.16 -24.82 -1.40
CA VAL A 142 -39.49 -24.29 -0.19
C VAL A 142 -38.02 -24.03 -0.53
N ASP A 143 -37.62 -22.74 -0.17
CA ASP A 143 -36.22 -22.33 -0.36
C ASP A 143 -35.72 -21.56 0.86
N LEU A 144 -34.42 -21.33 0.75
CA LEU A 144 -33.87 -20.47 1.83
C LEU A 144 -34.00 -18.99 1.45
N GLY A 145 -34.28 -18.12 2.53
CA GLY A 145 -34.34 -16.67 2.28
C GLY A 145 -34.27 -15.88 3.59
N PHE A 146 -33.96 -14.52 3.39
CA PHE A 146 -33.96 -13.67 4.62
C PHE A 146 -35.39 -13.33 5.05
N ALA A 147 -35.68 -13.48 6.34
CA ALA A 147 -37.03 -13.36 6.94
C ALA A 147 -37.59 -11.94 6.73
N ASP A 148 -36.76 -10.86 6.42
CA ASP A 148 -37.23 -9.47 6.28
C ASP A 148 -36.82 -8.91 4.91
N GLY A 149 -36.81 -9.81 3.81
CA GLY A 149 -36.33 -9.07 2.62
C GLY A 149 -36.13 -10.03 1.43
N PHE A 150 -36.46 -11.35 1.62
CA PHE A 150 -36.36 -12.19 0.41
C PHE A 150 -37.76 -12.44 -0.19
N ILE A 151 -38.10 -11.63 -1.39
CA ILE A 151 -39.35 -11.98 -2.10
C ILE A 151 -38.98 -12.51 -3.50
N PRO A 152 -38.99 -13.86 -3.59
CA PRO A 152 -38.65 -14.39 -4.92
C PRO A 152 -39.59 -13.85 -6.01
N ALA A 153 -39.06 -13.35 -7.17
CA ALA A 153 -39.85 -12.83 -8.31
C ALA A 153 -40.58 -13.96 -9.04
N GLY A 154 -40.20 -15.26 -8.62
CA GLY A 154 -40.83 -16.42 -9.27
C GLY A 154 -40.12 -17.72 -8.84
N VAL A 155 -40.57 -18.83 -9.40
CA VAL A 155 -40.09 -20.17 -8.97
C VAL A 155 -38.62 -20.35 -9.37
N ASP A 156 -38.19 -19.57 -10.27
CA ASP A 156 -36.78 -19.76 -10.73
C ASP A 156 -35.86 -18.78 -10.01
N ASP A 157 -36.42 -17.82 -9.24
CA ASP A 157 -35.61 -16.87 -8.46
C ASP A 157 -35.37 -17.43 -7.04
N THR A 158 -34.38 -18.38 -7.02
CA THR A 158 -34.11 -19.09 -5.75
C THR A 158 -32.84 -18.50 -5.11
N PHE A 159 -32.82 -18.65 -3.79
CA PHE A 159 -31.59 -18.23 -3.08
C PHE A 159 -30.34 -18.83 -3.71
N GLY A 160 -30.40 -20.09 -4.03
CA GLY A 160 -29.25 -20.78 -4.68
C GLY A 160 -28.84 -20.10 -5.99
N ARG A 161 -29.80 -19.79 -6.78
CA ARG A 161 -29.47 -19.15 -8.07
C ARG A 161 -28.88 -17.75 -7.85
N ARG A 162 -29.42 -16.99 -6.98
CA ARG A 162 -28.86 -15.65 -6.70
C ARG A 162 -27.46 -15.76 -6.08
N LEU A 163 -27.36 -16.80 -5.17
CA LEU A 163 -26.00 -17.02 -4.62
C LEU A 163 -25.01 -17.37 -5.74
N GLY A 164 -25.44 -18.27 -6.60
CA GLY A 164 -24.58 -18.58 -7.76
C GLY A 164 -24.20 -17.33 -8.56
N ALA A 165 -25.17 -16.53 -8.79
CA ALA A 165 -24.90 -15.30 -9.58
C ALA A 165 -23.90 -14.39 -8.84
N VAL A 166 -24.08 -14.32 -7.54
CA VAL A 166 -23.13 -13.48 -6.78
C VAL A 166 -21.73 -14.07 -6.87
N ILE A 167 -21.59 -15.36 -6.66
CA ILE A 167 -20.26 -16.00 -6.73
C ILE A 167 -19.66 -15.79 -8.13
N GLU A 168 -20.47 -15.96 -9.11
CA GLU A 168 -19.96 -15.77 -10.48
C GLU A 168 -19.50 -14.31 -10.69
N ALA A 169 -20.30 -13.40 -10.25
CA ALA A 169 -19.92 -11.98 -10.41
C ALA A 169 -18.57 -11.71 -9.74
N VAL A 170 -18.39 -12.21 -8.55
CA VAL A 170 -17.13 -11.94 -7.83
C VAL A 170 -15.97 -12.64 -8.55
N LEU A 171 -16.12 -13.85 -8.98
CA LEU A 171 -15.03 -14.57 -9.67
C LEU A 171 -14.67 -13.89 -10.99
N ARG A 172 -15.65 -13.43 -11.67
CA ARG A 172 -15.34 -12.79 -12.99
C ARG A 172 -14.60 -11.47 -12.79
N ILE A 173 -15.10 -10.74 -11.81
CA ILE A 173 -14.37 -9.49 -11.53
C ILE A 173 -12.93 -9.82 -11.13
N ALA A 174 -12.74 -10.83 -10.34
CA ALA A 174 -11.38 -11.21 -9.94
C ALA A 174 -10.56 -11.67 -11.16
N ALA A 175 -11.12 -12.50 -11.96
CA ALA A 175 -10.39 -12.99 -13.16
C ALA A 175 -10.05 -11.83 -14.11
N SER A 176 -11.00 -10.93 -14.28
CA SER A 176 -10.74 -9.79 -15.18
C SER A 176 -9.62 -8.90 -14.61
N PHE A 177 -9.72 -8.80 -13.33
CA PHE A 177 -8.64 -8.03 -12.69
C PHE A 177 -7.28 -8.70 -12.91
N ALA A 178 -7.23 -9.96 -12.73
CA ALA A 178 -5.98 -10.70 -12.95
C ALA A 178 -5.52 -10.61 -14.42
N TRP A 179 -6.47 -10.78 -15.30
CA TRP A 179 -6.12 -10.73 -16.73
C TRP A 179 -5.57 -9.34 -17.09
N LEU A 180 -6.31 -8.26 -16.65
CA LEU A 180 -5.84 -6.89 -16.96
C LEU A 180 -4.47 -6.65 -16.34
N SER A 181 -4.29 -7.18 -15.22
CA SER A 181 -2.97 -7.03 -14.57
C SER A 181 -1.88 -7.74 -15.38
N ALA A 182 -2.24 -8.83 -15.94
CA ALA A 182 -1.26 -9.61 -16.73
C ALA A 182 -0.92 -8.91 -18.05
N GLN A 183 -1.81 -8.07 -18.59
CA GLN A 183 -1.63 -7.43 -19.90
C GLN A 183 -0.80 -6.14 -19.75
N VAL A 184 -0.59 -5.66 -18.57
CA VAL A 184 0.20 -4.44 -18.34
C VAL A 184 1.34 -4.77 -17.37
N PRO A 185 2.53 -5.33 -17.85
CA PRO A 185 3.62 -5.53 -16.87
C PRO A 185 4.02 -4.22 -16.20
N GLY A 186 3.59 -4.04 -14.82
CA GLY A 186 4.43 -3.00 -14.14
C GLY A 186 3.72 -1.66 -14.05
N SER A 187 2.47 -1.52 -13.55
CA SER A 187 2.20 -0.16 -13.03
C SER A 187 0.99 -0.20 -12.10
N ARG A 188 1.20 -0.44 -10.83
CA ARG A 188 0.17 0.01 -9.85
C ARG A 188 0.12 1.54 -9.78
N ARG A 189 -0.70 2.19 -10.62
CA ARG A 189 -1.02 3.61 -10.33
C ARG A 189 -1.47 3.79 -8.87
N VAL A 190 -0.71 4.47 -8.05
CA VAL A 190 -1.28 5.09 -6.82
C VAL A 190 -2.31 6.15 -7.23
N LEU A 191 -3.61 5.75 -7.63
CA LEU A 191 -4.63 6.80 -7.83
C LEU A 191 -4.63 7.77 -6.65
N ILE A 192 -3.89 8.88 -6.83
CA ILE A 192 -3.93 10.01 -5.88
C ILE A 192 -5.33 10.63 -5.90
N GLY A 193 -6.27 10.06 -5.12
CA GLY A 193 -7.54 10.77 -4.82
C GLY A 193 -7.34 12.29 -4.81
N HIS A 194 -7.84 12.95 -5.86
CA HIS A 194 -8.15 14.39 -5.93
C HIS A 194 -8.74 14.91 -4.62
N ASN A 195 -8.19 14.42 -3.38
CA ASN A 195 -8.67 15.27 -2.27
C ASN A 195 -8.76 14.44 -0.99
N THR A 196 -7.79 13.61 -0.54
CA THR A 196 -7.97 13.27 0.90
C THR A 196 -6.59 13.17 1.55
N GLN A 197 -5.47 13.86 1.12
CA GLN A 197 -4.53 14.05 2.26
C GLN A 197 -5.04 15.16 3.19
N GLU A 198 -6.31 15.22 3.63
CA GLU A 198 -6.21 16.14 4.79
C GLU A 198 -4.73 16.44 5.14
N THR A 199 -3.98 17.23 4.41
CA THR A 199 -2.60 17.74 4.47
C THR A 199 -1.92 17.31 5.77
N THR A 200 -1.55 15.91 5.98
CA THR A 200 -0.63 15.51 7.07
C THR A 200 0.31 16.66 7.45
N TRP A 201 0.26 17.74 6.63
CA TRP A 201 1.08 18.94 6.85
C TRP A 201 0.27 20.20 6.52
N THR A 202 -0.18 20.88 7.57
CA THR A 202 -1.12 22.01 7.36
C THR A 202 -0.54 23.27 8.01
N ASP A 203 -0.71 24.30 7.19
CA ASP A 203 -0.36 25.58 7.84
C ASP A 203 -1.12 25.75 9.17
N ALA A 204 -0.23 26.02 10.26
CA ALA A 204 -0.80 25.98 11.62
C ALA A 204 -1.85 27.09 11.80
N THR A 205 -1.76 28.14 10.98
CA THR A 205 -2.77 29.23 11.11
C THR A 205 -4.11 28.81 10.52
N ARG A 206 -4.09 27.78 9.74
CA ARG A 206 -5.36 27.35 9.11
C ARG A 206 -5.84 26.04 9.71
N SER A 207 -5.12 25.70 10.82
CA SER A 207 -5.42 24.36 11.37
C SER A 207 -6.76 24.41 12.12
N VAL A 208 -7.44 23.29 12.16
CA VAL A 208 -8.75 23.19 12.83
C VAL A 208 -8.56 23.32 14.35
N HIS A 209 -7.27 23.15 14.83
CA HIS A 209 -7.01 23.19 16.29
C HIS A 209 -6.85 24.65 16.74
N ARG A 210 -7.00 25.67 15.73
CA ARG A 210 -6.99 27.13 15.97
C ARG A 210 -5.95 27.49 17.02
N TRP A 211 -4.62 27.40 16.71
CA TRP A 211 -3.52 27.75 17.64
C TRP A 211 -3.48 29.27 17.84
N SER A 212 -3.20 29.67 19.19
CA SER A 212 -3.09 31.13 19.42
C SER A 212 -1.81 31.69 18.79
N GLU A 213 -1.83 33.00 18.46
CA GLU A 213 -0.63 33.67 17.89
C GLU A 213 0.56 33.55 18.85
N GLY A 214 0.30 33.64 20.12
CA GLY A 214 1.40 33.49 21.12
C GLY A 214 2.03 32.09 21.07
N GLU A 215 1.16 30.99 20.94
CA GLU A 215 1.68 29.59 20.87
C GLU A 215 2.54 29.38 19.62
N LEU A 216 2.06 29.98 18.56
CA LEU A 216 2.84 29.78 17.31
C LEU A 216 4.13 30.60 17.35
N ALA A 217 4.00 31.82 17.98
CA ALA A 217 5.23 32.63 18.08
C ALA A 217 6.24 31.95 19.03
N GLY A 218 5.67 31.34 20.03
CA GLY A 218 6.56 30.62 20.96
C GLY A 218 7.31 29.47 20.28
N VAL A 219 6.62 28.73 19.44
CA VAL A 219 7.29 27.59 18.76
C VAL A 219 8.31 28.13 17.74
N ALA A 220 7.95 29.17 17.08
CA ALA A 220 8.85 29.72 16.04
C ALA A 220 10.14 30.25 16.68
N SER A 221 9.95 30.74 17.90
CA SER A 221 11.13 31.37 18.51
C SER A 221 11.92 30.37 19.36
N SER A 222 11.35 29.09 19.43
CA SER A 222 12.08 28.09 20.22
C SER A 222 13.32 27.59 19.50
N ASP A 223 14.27 27.12 20.27
CA ASP A 223 15.56 26.66 19.72
C ASP A 223 15.38 25.47 18.77
N ILE A 224 14.32 24.70 19.03
CA ILE A 224 14.19 23.47 18.22
C ILE A 224 13.04 23.64 17.22
N GLY A 225 12.22 24.70 17.48
CA GLY A 225 11.12 24.98 16.52
C GLY A 225 10.07 23.85 16.49
N LEU A 226 9.90 23.12 17.61
CA LEU A 226 8.96 21.98 17.61
C LEU A 226 8.08 22.05 18.86
N GLY A 227 6.76 21.95 18.63
CA GLY A 227 5.78 21.78 19.73
C GLY A 227 5.00 20.46 19.60
N VAL A 228 4.75 19.85 20.83
CA VAL A 228 3.99 18.58 20.77
C VAL A 228 2.69 18.77 21.54
N ALA A 229 1.68 18.50 20.81
CA ALA A 229 0.36 18.47 21.50
C ALA A 229 -0.28 17.08 21.34
N SER A 230 -0.42 16.51 22.59
CA SER A 230 -1.00 15.15 22.50
C SER A 230 -2.48 15.20 22.89
N GLN A 231 -3.42 14.94 21.90
CA GLN A 231 -4.85 14.73 22.25
C GLN A 231 -5.18 13.22 22.26
N ALA A 232 -6.30 12.80 23.07
CA ALA A 232 -6.71 11.42 23.42
C ALA A 232 -6.61 10.48 22.22
N LYS A 233 -6.53 11.00 20.87
CA LYS A 233 -6.56 9.95 19.82
C LYS A 233 -5.52 10.26 18.74
N GLU A 234 -4.63 11.30 18.90
CA GLU A 234 -3.65 11.61 17.83
C GLU A 234 -2.51 12.47 18.42
N LEU A 235 -1.26 12.13 17.82
CA LEU A 235 -0.11 13.00 18.14
C LEU A 235 0.01 14.14 17.11
N THR A 236 -0.08 15.36 17.69
CA THR A 236 0.07 16.51 16.77
C THR A 236 1.39 17.25 17.06
N LEU A 237 2.09 17.39 15.91
CA LEU A 237 3.36 18.13 16.05
C LEU A 237 3.21 19.50 15.38
N ILE A 238 3.77 20.57 16.14
CA ILE A 238 3.86 21.90 15.51
C ILE A 238 5.33 22.18 15.16
N VAL A 239 5.48 22.35 13.88
CA VAL A 239 6.88 22.34 13.41
C VAL A 239 7.15 23.69 12.74
N ALA A 240 8.26 24.32 13.25
CA ALA A 240 8.67 25.59 12.62
C ALA A 240 9.69 25.31 11.50
N THR A 241 9.33 25.91 10.35
CA THR A 241 10.25 25.79 9.20
C THR A 241 10.51 27.18 8.62
N PRO A 242 11.48 27.24 7.70
CA PRO A 242 11.74 28.56 7.09
C PRO A 242 10.51 29.09 6.33
N HIS A 243 9.57 28.24 6.03
CA HIS A 243 8.41 28.69 5.24
C HIS A 243 7.18 28.90 6.12
N GLY A 244 7.41 28.80 7.44
CA GLY A 244 6.27 29.03 8.35
C GLY A 244 6.13 27.90 9.38
N VAL A 245 5.08 28.03 10.23
CA VAL A 245 4.81 27.01 11.27
C VAL A 245 3.68 26.10 10.78
N PHE A 246 4.08 24.84 10.89
CA PHE A 246 3.10 23.88 10.32
C PHE A 246 2.68 22.88 11.40
N GLU A 247 1.39 22.43 11.19
CA GLU A 247 0.87 21.32 12.02
C GLU A 247 1.00 19.98 11.29
N ARG A 248 1.74 19.05 12.04
CA ARG A 248 1.87 17.67 11.52
C ARG A 248 1.16 16.67 12.44
N LEU A 249 0.16 16.08 11.68
CA LEU A 249 -0.59 15.06 12.44
C LEU A 249 0.05 13.68 12.24
N VAL A 250 0.29 13.05 13.43
CA VAL A 250 0.73 11.65 13.37
C VAL A 250 -0.39 10.73 13.91
N PRO A 251 -1.02 10.07 12.95
CA PRO A 251 -2.17 9.25 13.38
C PRO A 251 -1.73 8.02 14.18
N HIS A 252 -2.69 7.42 14.92
CA HIS A 252 -2.40 6.08 15.49
C HIS A 252 -2.11 5.05 14.37
N ALA A 253 -1.60 3.94 14.90
CA ALA A 253 -1.28 2.89 13.90
C ALA A 253 -2.55 2.44 13.18
N THR A 254 -2.30 2.12 11.83
CA THR A 254 -3.44 1.59 11.06
C THR A 254 -4.09 0.38 11.77
N PRO A 255 -5.45 0.33 11.71
CA PRO A 255 -6.13 -0.78 12.40
C PRO A 255 -5.72 -2.14 11.81
N LEU A 256 -5.77 -3.12 12.79
CA LEU A 256 -5.36 -4.47 12.33
C LEU A 256 -6.55 -5.18 11.68
N ARG A 257 -6.26 -6.05 10.72
CA ARG A 257 -7.32 -6.88 10.10
C ARG A 257 -7.99 -7.78 11.14
N SER A 258 -9.34 -7.61 11.25
CA SER A 258 -10.11 -8.16 12.40
C SER A 258 -10.24 -9.68 12.30
N HIS A 259 -9.97 -10.28 11.05
CA HIS A 259 -10.23 -11.73 10.94
C HIS A 259 -8.95 -12.53 11.21
N ASP A 260 -7.73 -11.78 11.38
CA ASP A 260 -6.45 -12.49 11.65
C ASP A 260 -6.16 -12.45 13.15
N ARG A 261 -5.41 -13.56 13.57
CA ARG A 261 -4.84 -13.43 14.94
C ARG A 261 -4.04 -12.13 15.08
N PRO A 262 -4.28 -11.33 16.14
CA PRO A 262 -3.74 -9.97 16.31
C PRO A 262 -2.22 -9.93 16.07
N GLY A 263 -1.52 -10.95 16.66
CA GLY A 263 -0.05 -10.98 16.43
C GLY A 263 0.31 -11.05 14.94
N LEU A 264 -0.32 -11.95 14.25
CA LEU A 264 -0.04 -12.08 12.80
C LEU A 264 -0.51 -10.84 12.04
N ALA A 265 -1.63 -10.31 12.42
CA ALA A 265 -2.14 -9.11 11.73
C ALA A 265 -1.17 -7.94 11.91
N ALA A 266 -0.61 -7.84 13.12
CA ALA A 266 0.34 -6.73 13.36
C ALA A 266 1.62 -6.91 12.54
N GLU A 267 2.07 -8.13 12.47
CA GLU A 267 3.27 -8.38 11.64
C GLU A 267 3.01 -8.03 10.17
N THR A 268 1.90 -8.43 9.71
CA THR A 268 1.57 -8.13 8.30
C THR A 268 1.43 -6.62 8.08
N ALA A 269 0.83 -5.99 9.05
CA ALA A 269 0.65 -4.53 8.88
C ALA A 269 2.01 -3.82 8.81
N VAL A 270 2.95 -4.22 9.66
CA VAL A 270 4.31 -3.61 9.64
C VAL A 270 4.97 -3.86 8.28
N GLN A 271 4.81 -5.04 7.76
CA GLN A 271 5.40 -5.34 6.43
C GLN A 271 4.69 -4.56 5.32
N ASP A 272 3.39 -4.46 5.47
CA ASP A 272 2.63 -3.74 4.43
C ASP A 272 3.04 -2.25 4.41
N ALA A 273 3.21 -1.73 5.61
CA ALA A 273 3.62 -0.30 5.61
C ALA A 273 4.96 -0.12 4.87
N ALA A 274 5.93 -1.02 5.13
CA ALA A 274 7.22 -0.93 4.42
C ALA A 274 7.06 -1.16 2.91
N ALA A 275 6.14 -2.02 2.57
CA ALA A 275 5.96 -2.32 1.13
C ALA A 275 5.18 -1.21 0.45
N THR A 276 4.24 -0.66 1.18
CA THR A 276 3.34 0.32 0.53
C THR A 276 4.11 1.61 0.24
N TRP A 277 4.79 2.10 1.26
CA TRP A 277 5.41 3.43 1.07
C TRP A 277 6.87 3.30 0.65
N GLY A 278 7.47 2.09 0.79
CA GLY A 278 8.77 1.73 0.18
C GLY A 278 8.59 0.81 -1.04
N LEU A 279 9.40 -0.31 -1.14
CA LEU A 279 9.19 -1.28 -2.23
C LEU A 279 9.07 -2.70 -1.68
N PRO A 280 8.13 -3.43 -2.12
CA PRO A 280 7.95 -4.81 -1.65
C PRO A 280 9.20 -5.66 -1.90
N ASP A 281 9.99 -5.19 -2.88
CA ASP A 281 11.20 -5.94 -3.24
C ASP A 281 12.18 -6.01 -2.07
N PHE A 282 12.01 -5.11 -1.18
CA PHE A 282 13.02 -5.07 -0.09
C PHE A 282 12.48 -5.73 1.17
N VAL A 283 11.25 -6.19 1.08
CA VAL A 283 10.64 -6.83 2.28
C VAL A 283 10.71 -8.36 2.12
N MET A 284 11.40 -9.00 3.09
CA MET A 284 11.54 -10.47 3.00
C MET A 284 10.49 -11.13 3.90
N LEU A 285 9.86 -12.13 3.24
CA LEU A 285 8.81 -12.84 4.01
C LEU A 285 9.44 -13.85 4.98
N PRO A 286 8.81 -14.05 6.09
CA PRO A 286 9.38 -14.99 7.07
C PRO A 286 9.52 -16.41 6.49
N THR A 287 10.80 -16.97 6.56
CA THR A 287 11.00 -18.36 6.10
C THR A 287 11.02 -19.30 7.31
N VAL A 288 10.14 -20.41 7.21
CA VAL A 288 10.09 -21.41 8.31
C VAL A 288 11.10 -22.52 8.00
N GLU A 289 12.10 -22.64 8.88
CA GLU A 289 12.99 -23.82 8.72
C GLU A 289 12.71 -24.86 9.81
N ARG A 290 12.70 -26.14 9.36
CA ARG A 290 12.53 -27.23 10.33
C ARG A 290 13.88 -27.67 10.89
N LYS A 291 14.19 -27.28 12.11
CA LYS A 291 15.38 -27.91 12.74
C LYS A 291 14.93 -28.88 13.83
N GLY A 292 15.07 -30.27 13.56
CA GLY A 292 14.60 -31.31 14.49
C GLY A 292 13.07 -31.40 14.52
N PRO A 293 12.30 -31.83 15.68
CA PRO A 293 10.83 -31.89 15.64
C PRO A 293 10.20 -30.49 15.77
N GLY A 294 11.08 -29.33 15.83
CA GLY A 294 10.46 -28.01 16.04
C GLY A 294 10.60 -27.13 14.78
N VAL A 295 9.51 -26.28 14.48
CA VAL A 295 9.46 -25.29 13.37
C VAL A 295 9.90 -23.93 13.91
N ARG A 296 11.16 -23.43 13.41
CA ARG A 296 11.54 -22.07 13.87
C ARG A 296 11.57 -21.09 12.68
N GLU A 297 10.81 -20.02 12.89
CA GLU A 297 10.83 -18.90 11.92
C GLU A 297 12.02 -17.98 12.20
N PHE A 298 12.80 -17.51 11.15
CA PHE A 298 14.06 -16.72 11.18
C PHE A 298 13.81 -15.35 11.80
N SER A 299 12.58 -14.71 11.66
CA SER A 299 12.17 -13.39 12.17
C SER A 299 10.76 -13.05 11.66
N ASP A 300 10.12 -12.04 12.48
CA ASP A 300 8.77 -11.61 12.07
C ASP A 300 8.81 -10.83 10.75
N GLY A 301 10.08 -10.38 10.36
CA GLY A 301 10.23 -9.65 9.08
C GLY A 301 11.68 -9.19 8.90
N LEU A 302 12.02 -9.09 7.59
CA LEU A 302 13.36 -8.57 7.23
C LEU A 302 13.23 -7.56 6.09
N ILE A 303 13.89 -6.35 6.34
CA ILE A 303 14.00 -5.40 5.22
C ILE A 303 15.48 -5.29 4.79
N VAL A 304 15.68 -5.62 3.51
CA VAL A 304 17.07 -5.50 3.02
C VAL A 304 17.08 -4.61 1.76
N VAL A 305 17.89 -3.51 1.90
CA VAL A 305 18.02 -2.60 0.74
C VAL A 305 19.52 -2.37 0.48
N GLY A 306 19.98 -2.94 -0.65
CA GLY A 306 21.42 -2.80 -0.97
C GLY A 306 22.29 -3.49 0.09
N GLU A 307 23.19 -2.69 0.78
CA GLU A 307 24.15 -3.32 1.70
C GLU A 307 23.72 -3.10 3.15
N ILE A 308 22.51 -2.53 3.30
CA ILE A 308 22.04 -2.37 4.70
C ILE A 308 20.74 -3.16 4.88
N GLY A 309 20.53 -3.64 6.14
CA GLY A 309 19.32 -4.44 6.42
C GLY A 309 18.86 -4.25 7.86
N VAL A 310 17.52 -4.39 8.03
CA VAL A 310 17.02 -4.36 9.43
C VAL A 310 16.17 -5.61 9.70
N ILE A 311 16.51 -6.15 10.91
CA ILE A 311 15.71 -7.29 11.38
C ILE A 311 14.55 -6.77 12.23
N VAL A 312 13.33 -7.31 11.86
CA VAL A 312 12.15 -6.68 12.50
C VAL A 312 11.49 -7.73 13.41
N GLN A 313 11.27 -7.23 14.68
CA GLN A 313 10.47 -8.05 15.61
C GLN A 313 9.26 -7.26 16.10
N VAL A 314 8.11 -8.01 15.98
CA VAL A 314 6.86 -7.31 16.37
C VAL A 314 6.26 -8.04 17.56
N LYS A 315 5.99 -7.21 18.63
CA LYS A 315 5.30 -7.78 19.80
C LYS A 315 3.98 -7.06 20.04
N THR A 316 2.98 -8.03 20.08
CA THR A 316 1.63 -7.44 20.12
C THR A 316 0.95 -7.82 21.45
N ARG A 317 0.40 -6.74 22.02
CA ARG A 317 -0.45 -7.05 23.19
C ARG A 317 -1.81 -7.61 22.75
N GLU A 318 -2.10 -8.89 23.20
CA GLU A 318 -3.31 -9.57 22.67
C GLU A 318 -4.43 -9.54 23.70
N THR A 319 -4.01 -9.18 24.92
CA THR A 319 -5.06 -9.15 25.96
C THR A 319 -5.40 -7.70 26.32
N GLU A 320 -6.59 -7.61 26.95
CA GLU A 320 -6.99 -6.26 27.38
C GLU A 320 -5.98 -5.67 28.37
N PRO A 321 -5.65 -4.39 28.08
CA PRO A 321 -4.62 -3.77 28.93
C PRO A 321 -5.04 -3.73 30.40
N GLY A 322 -4.15 -4.18 31.26
CA GLY A 322 -4.38 -4.14 32.72
C GLY A 322 -3.87 -2.83 33.34
N THR A 323 -3.32 -2.88 34.54
CA THR A 323 -2.79 -1.67 35.23
C THR A 323 -1.52 -1.17 34.54
N SER A 324 -1.24 0.09 34.72
CA SER A 324 -0.06 0.70 34.09
C SER A 324 1.23 -0.05 34.49
N ALA A 325 1.34 -0.49 35.73
CA ALA A 325 2.56 -1.22 36.17
C ALA A 325 2.69 -2.57 35.44
N ARG A 326 1.60 -3.21 35.28
CA ARG A 326 1.66 -4.51 34.56
C ARG A 326 2.03 -4.30 33.09
N GLU A 327 1.51 -3.23 32.61
CA GLU A 327 1.81 -2.99 31.18
C GLU A 327 3.28 -2.56 31.00
N THR A 328 3.75 -1.85 31.93
CA THR A 328 5.17 -1.48 31.85
C THR A 328 6.04 -2.73 31.91
N SER A 329 5.71 -3.60 32.87
CA SER A 329 6.49 -4.86 32.98
C SER A 329 6.37 -5.71 31.71
N TRP A 330 5.18 -5.68 31.19
CA TRP A 330 5.00 -6.50 29.97
C TRP A 330 5.86 -5.96 28.82
N ILE A 331 5.80 -4.64 28.65
CA ILE A 331 6.56 -4.05 27.53
C ILE A 331 8.06 -4.30 27.75
N ALA A 332 8.56 -4.14 28.97
CA ALA A 332 9.99 -4.39 29.24
C ALA A 332 10.38 -5.84 28.92
N LYS A 333 9.49 -6.71 29.38
CA LYS A 333 9.78 -8.13 29.09
C LYS A 333 9.79 -8.40 27.58
N GLN A 334 8.89 -7.78 26.87
CA GLN A 334 8.83 -8.07 25.42
C GLN A 334 10.02 -7.43 24.68
N ILE A 335 10.41 -6.30 25.16
CA ILE A 335 11.57 -5.65 24.49
C ILE A 335 12.81 -6.51 24.72
N SER A 336 13.03 -6.94 25.92
CA SER A 336 14.21 -7.78 26.19
C SER A 336 14.19 -9.06 25.35
N ALA A 337 13.08 -9.68 25.33
CA ALA A 337 12.99 -10.93 24.53
C ALA A 337 13.22 -10.66 23.04
N ALA A 338 12.67 -9.60 22.56
CA ALA A 338 12.78 -9.30 21.10
C ALA A 338 14.23 -8.94 20.74
N VAL A 339 14.89 -8.23 21.65
CA VAL A 339 16.28 -7.85 21.36
C VAL A 339 17.15 -9.12 21.29
N LYS A 340 16.93 -10.02 22.19
CA LYS A 340 17.69 -11.30 22.11
C LYS A 340 17.44 -12.02 20.78
N GLN A 341 16.18 -11.97 20.38
CA GLN A 341 15.88 -12.65 19.09
C GLN A 341 16.55 -11.94 17.92
N VAL A 342 16.56 -10.67 18.01
CA VAL A 342 17.21 -9.92 16.92
C VAL A 342 18.70 -10.27 16.89
N ASN A 343 19.34 -10.27 17.99
CA ASN A 343 20.78 -10.62 18.02
C ASN A 343 21.03 -12.02 17.47
N GLY A 344 20.15 -12.94 17.92
CA GLY A 344 20.31 -14.31 17.39
C GLY A 344 20.17 -14.38 15.87
N THR A 345 19.19 -13.62 15.38
CA THR A 345 18.97 -13.65 13.91
C THR A 345 20.12 -12.95 13.18
N ALA A 346 20.58 -11.87 13.72
CA ALA A 346 21.69 -11.16 13.06
C ALA A 346 22.93 -12.06 13.01
N ARG A 347 23.23 -12.71 14.10
CA ARG A 347 24.39 -13.62 14.09
C ARG A 347 24.26 -14.69 13.01
N ARG A 348 23.16 -15.15 12.90
CA ARG A 348 22.96 -16.21 11.89
C ARG A 348 23.06 -15.65 10.47
N LEU A 349 22.40 -14.50 10.23
CA LEU A 349 22.42 -13.96 8.85
C LEU A 349 23.81 -13.46 8.48
N ALA A 350 24.54 -13.11 9.50
CA ALA A 350 25.86 -12.54 9.20
C ALA A 350 26.85 -13.66 8.84
N ALA A 351 26.48 -14.86 8.98
CA ALA A 351 27.45 -15.97 8.79
C ALA A 351 27.43 -16.48 7.34
N GLU A 352 26.26 -16.35 6.68
CA GLU A 352 26.24 -16.97 5.33
C GLU A 352 25.23 -16.24 4.44
N THR A 353 25.37 -16.64 3.18
CA THR A 353 24.35 -16.17 2.23
C THR A 353 23.07 -17.03 2.36
N THR A 354 21.92 -16.23 2.38
CA THR A 354 20.65 -16.96 2.59
C THR A 354 19.67 -16.63 1.46
N GLU A 355 18.95 -17.71 1.09
CA GLU A 355 17.89 -17.48 0.08
C GLU A 355 16.55 -17.17 0.78
N MET A 356 15.93 -16.06 0.27
CA MET A 356 14.63 -15.70 0.85
C MET A 356 13.67 -15.23 -0.25
N VAL A 357 12.38 -15.16 0.21
CA VAL A 357 11.35 -14.68 -0.74
C VAL A 357 10.95 -13.25 -0.35
N ASN A 358 10.97 -12.45 -1.38
CA ASN A 358 10.58 -11.07 -1.03
C ASN A 358 9.06 -10.84 -1.18
N GLY A 359 8.61 -9.59 -0.87
CA GLY A 359 7.16 -9.23 -0.81
C GLY A 359 6.48 -9.40 -2.17
N ARG A 360 7.35 -9.72 -3.12
CA ARG A 360 6.73 -9.95 -4.46
C ARG A 360 6.74 -11.43 -4.81
N GLY A 361 7.20 -12.15 -3.91
CA GLY A 361 7.17 -13.62 -4.11
C GLY A 361 8.40 -14.11 -4.89
N GLN A 362 9.37 -13.26 -4.99
CA GLN A 362 10.57 -13.68 -5.76
C GLN A 362 11.65 -14.18 -4.80
N SER A 363 12.35 -15.23 -5.31
CA SER A 363 13.46 -15.75 -4.49
C SER A 363 14.73 -14.92 -4.73
N ILE A 364 15.28 -14.40 -3.55
CA ILE A 364 16.46 -13.53 -3.69
C ILE A 364 17.54 -14.04 -2.72
N ARG A 365 18.78 -13.84 -3.20
CA ARG A 365 19.90 -14.24 -2.33
C ARG A 365 20.42 -13.02 -1.55
N ILE A 366 20.49 -13.22 -0.28
CA ILE A 366 20.99 -12.12 0.56
C ILE A 366 22.38 -12.52 1.08
N HIS A 367 23.29 -11.60 0.67
CA HIS A 367 24.66 -11.85 1.18
C HIS A 367 24.83 -11.23 2.57
N GLY A 368 24.66 -12.13 3.60
CA GLY A 368 24.58 -11.67 5.01
C GLY A 368 25.90 -11.02 5.47
N PRO A 369 27.09 -11.54 5.12
CA PRO A 369 28.36 -11.00 5.66
C PRO A 369 28.63 -9.58 5.14
N SER A 370 28.14 -9.26 4.00
CA SER A 370 28.44 -7.91 3.48
C SER A 370 27.30 -6.93 3.81
N THR A 371 26.29 -7.43 4.56
CA THR A 371 25.14 -6.56 4.88
C THR A 371 25.34 -6.00 6.31
N ARG A 372 25.25 -4.74 6.35
CA ARG A 372 25.23 -4.12 7.70
C ARG A 372 23.85 -4.22 8.35
N TRP A 373 23.86 -4.98 9.56
CA TRP A 373 22.53 -5.33 10.12
C TRP A 373 22.22 -4.43 11.31
N GLY A 374 20.98 -3.97 11.39
CA GLY A 374 20.36 -3.35 12.58
C GLY A 374 19.08 -4.09 12.99
N GLY A 375 18.66 -3.74 14.24
CA GLY A 375 17.41 -4.39 14.74
C GLY A 375 16.35 -3.34 15.03
N VAL A 376 15.07 -3.78 14.70
CA VAL A 376 13.94 -2.91 15.10
C VAL A 376 12.92 -3.76 15.86
N VAL A 377 12.66 -3.25 17.03
CA VAL A 377 11.59 -3.89 17.81
C VAL A 377 10.35 -2.99 17.80
N ILE A 378 9.29 -3.65 17.35
CA ILE A 378 8.04 -2.87 17.25
C ILE A 378 7.05 -3.39 18.30
N ILE A 379 6.57 -2.37 19.13
CA ILE A 379 5.56 -2.73 20.15
C ILE A 379 4.18 -2.26 19.67
N GLU A 380 3.31 -3.29 19.49
CA GLU A 380 1.90 -2.97 19.18
C GLU A 380 1.05 -3.09 20.46
N HIS A 381 0.72 -1.85 20.88
CA HIS A 381 -0.02 -1.78 22.15
C HIS A 381 -1.15 -0.74 22.02
N PRO A 382 -2.39 -1.17 22.36
CA PRO A 382 -3.54 -0.28 22.14
C PRO A 382 -3.46 0.97 23.03
N ASP A 383 -2.79 0.82 24.19
CA ASP A 383 -2.71 2.01 25.07
C ASP A 383 -1.45 1.91 25.94
N PRO A 384 -0.28 2.15 25.32
CA PRO A 384 0.96 2.04 26.11
C PRO A 384 1.04 3.11 27.20
N PRO A 385 1.57 2.71 28.45
CA PRO A 385 1.72 3.73 29.50
C PRO A 385 2.46 4.97 29.00
N GLY A 386 1.85 6.14 29.39
CA GLY A 386 2.49 7.41 28.97
C GLY A 386 3.89 7.56 29.58
N ASN A 387 4.90 7.97 28.78
CA ASN A 387 6.28 8.33 29.21
C ASN A 387 7.06 7.09 29.66
N TYR A 388 6.66 5.97 29.17
CA TYR A 388 7.48 4.78 29.48
C TYR A 388 8.92 4.95 28.97
N GLU A 389 9.83 4.76 29.91
CA GLU A 389 11.26 4.88 29.54
C GLU A 389 11.81 3.51 29.11
N ILE A 390 12.33 3.54 27.95
CA ILE A 390 12.84 2.27 27.40
C ILE A 390 14.14 1.91 28.14
N PRO A 391 14.15 0.71 28.69
CA PRO A 391 15.39 0.31 29.37
C PRO A 391 16.57 0.15 28.38
N THR A 392 17.75 0.46 28.98
CA THR A 392 18.94 0.22 28.13
C THR A 392 19.20 -1.29 28.00
N THR A 393 19.16 -1.71 26.79
CA THR A 393 19.41 -3.16 26.58
C THR A 393 20.72 -3.34 25.79
N GLU A 394 21.56 -4.21 26.33
CA GLU A 394 22.82 -4.50 25.60
C GLU A 394 22.54 -5.30 24.32
N SER A 395 23.00 -4.73 23.21
CA SER A 395 22.81 -5.47 21.95
C SER A 395 24.08 -5.42 21.11
N ARG A 396 24.35 -6.46 20.35
CA ARG A 396 25.58 -6.55 19.52
C ARG A 396 25.45 -5.67 18.28
N ILE A 397 24.22 -5.54 17.92
CA ILE A 397 24.00 -4.61 16.78
C ILE A 397 23.08 -3.47 17.25
N PRO A 398 23.08 -2.35 16.40
CA PRO A 398 22.17 -1.26 16.78
C PRO A 398 20.70 -1.70 16.72
N VAL A 399 19.97 -1.39 17.86
CA VAL A 399 18.55 -1.78 17.89
C VAL A 399 17.72 -0.57 18.31
N VAL A 400 16.61 -0.40 17.54
CA VAL A 400 15.69 0.70 17.87
C VAL A 400 14.32 0.11 18.22
N VAL A 401 13.77 0.67 19.32
CA VAL A 401 12.44 0.19 19.75
C VAL A 401 11.42 1.29 19.42
N LEU A 402 10.31 0.79 18.76
CA LEU A 402 9.30 1.78 18.30
C LEU A 402 7.90 1.22 18.56
N LEU A 403 6.97 2.26 18.67
CA LEU A 403 5.56 1.82 18.47
C LEU A 403 5.29 1.59 16.98
N ARG A 404 4.16 0.76 16.72
CA ARG A 404 3.82 0.56 15.29
C ARG A 404 3.48 1.91 14.64
N ARG A 405 2.82 2.79 15.32
CA ARG A 405 2.51 4.12 14.75
C ARG A 405 3.79 4.84 14.30
N ASP A 406 4.90 4.80 15.14
CA ASP A 406 6.17 5.45 14.75
C ASP A 406 6.74 4.84 13.48
N TRP A 407 6.68 3.51 13.37
CA TRP A 407 7.12 2.81 12.15
C TRP A 407 6.35 3.30 10.92
N GLU A 408 5.08 3.38 11.03
CA GLU A 408 4.28 3.84 9.87
C GLU A 408 4.56 5.32 9.58
N PHE A 409 4.77 6.07 10.64
CA PHE A 409 5.12 7.48 10.43
C PHE A 409 6.40 7.60 9.59
N LEU A 410 7.46 6.85 9.93
CA LEU A 410 8.73 7.00 9.19
C LEU A 410 8.54 6.68 7.70
N PHE A 411 7.77 5.65 7.41
CA PHE A 411 7.61 5.29 5.98
C PHE A 411 6.69 6.31 5.28
N ASN A 412 5.77 6.78 6.10
CA ASN A 412 4.92 7.81 5.46
C ASN A 412 5.71 9.11 5.25
N GLN A 413 6.66 9.35 6.16
CA GLN A 413 7.40 10.63 6.11
C GLN A 413 8.47 10.58 5.00
N LEU A 414 9.06 9.40 4.78
CA LEU A 414 10.24 9.40 3.88
C LEU A 414 9.91 8.73 2.55
N ARG A 415 8.90 7.86 2.56
CA ARG A 415 8.42 7.14 1.34
C ARG A 415 9.58 6.52 0.58
N SER A 416 10.55 5.97 1.31
CA SER A 416 11.72 5.26 0.76
C SER A 416 12.23 4.25 1.79
N SER A 417 12.38 2.93 1.27
CA SER A 417 12.92 1.91 2.21
C SER A 417 14.39 2.21 2.55
N HIS A 418 15.09 2.70 1.51
CA HIS A 418 16.51 3.01 1.78
C HIS A 418 16.63 4.12 2.81
N ALA A 419 15.81 5.17 2.71
CA ALA A 419 15.93 6.32 3.63
C ALA A 419 15.52 5.91 5.06
N VAL A 420 14.48 5.07 5.16
CA VAL A 420 14.04 4.67 6.52
C VAL A 420 15.11 3.79 7.17
N VAL A 421 15.62 2.83 6.41
CA VAL A 421 16.64 1.93 7.02
C VAL A 421 17.91 2.74 7.34
N SER A 422 18.23 3.71 6.51
CA SER A 422 19.41 4.55 6.81
C SER A 422 19.17 5.37 8.08
N TYR A 423 17.93 5.89 8.16
CA TYR A 423 17.59 6.63 9.39
C TYR A 423 17.74 5.76 10.64
N LEU A 424 17.31 4.55 10.58
CA LEU A 424 17.37 3.69 11.78
C LEU A 424 18.83 3.35 12.12
N HIS A 425 19.64 3.21 11.08
CA HIS A 425 21.06 2.98 11.37
C HIS A 425 21.72 4.25 11.93
N ARG A 426 21.25 5.34 11.38
CA ARG A 426 21.84 6.61 11.86
C ARG A 426 21.56 6.82 13.35
N VAL A 427 20.31 6.56 13.73
CA VAL A 427 20.03 6.83 15.17
C VAL A 427 20.59 5.67 16.02
N GLY A 428 20.52 4.46 15.54
CA GLY A 428 21.23 3.30 16.12
C GLY A 428 20.76 2.96 17.54
N VAL A 429 19.99 3.85 18.16
CA VAL A 429 19.48 3.56 19.52
C VAL A 429 18.06 4.14 19.61
N SER A 430 17.35 3.58 20.66
CA SER A 430 15.94 4.02 20.82
C SER A 430 15.88 5.37 21.54
N THR A 431 14.77 6.03 21.30
CA THR A 431 14.53 7.21 22.16
C THR A 431 14.40 6.78 23.63
N LYS A 432 14.54 7.87 24.45
CA LYS A 432 14.44 7.56 25.90
C LYS A 432 13.02 7.11 26.27
N VAL A 433 12.06 7.79 25.60
CA VAL A 433 10.66 7.45 25.92
C VAL A 433 10.02 6.80 24.69
N LEU A 434 9.26 5.66 24.96
CA LEU A 434 8.57 4.96 23.85
C LEU A 434 7.51 5.85 23.21
N GLY A 435 7.53 5.89 21.85
CA GLY A 435 6.47 6.64 21.11
C GLY A 435 6.96 8.04 20.73
N GLU A 436 8.28 8.41 20.98
CA GLU A 436 8.70 9.81 20.75
C GLU A 436 9.55 9.89 19.47
N GLU A 437 9.46 8.80 18.72
CA GLU A 437 10.34 8.80 17.53
C GLU A 437 9.95 9.91 16.55
N PRO A 438 8.72 10.22 16.30
CA PRO A 438 8.42 11.36 15.41
C PRO A 438 9.07 12.66 15.92
N GLN A 439 9.00 12.89 17.22
CA GLN A 439 9.67 14.10 17.76
C GLN A 439 11.18 14.05 17.47
N ARG A 440 11.85 12.90 17.87
CA ARG A 440 13.28 12.82 17.57
C ARG A 440 13.56 13.07 16.08
N TYR A 441 12.69 12.49 15.22
CA TYR A 441 12.93 12.71 13.78
C TYR A 441 13.01 14.21 13.47
N TYR A 442 12.07 15.00 13.97
CA TYR A 442 12.02 16.42 13.57
C TYR A 442 13.14 17.21 14.28
N GLU A 443 13.55 16.71 15.43
CA GLU A 443 14.74 17.36 16.00
C GLU A 443 15.97 17.17 15.10
N LEU A 444 16.09 15.98 14.61
CA LEU A 444 17.24 15.73 13.72
C LEU A 444 17.07 16.46 12.38
N ALA A 445 15.83 16.48 11.92
CA ALA A 445 15.61 17.21 10.66
C ALA A 445 15.98 18.68 10.82
N ALA A 446 15.62 19.25 11.96
CA ALA A 446 15.97 20.67 12.18
C ALA A 446 17.50 20.83 12.27
N ALA A 447 18.08 19.85 12.96
CA ALA A 447 19.56 19.93 13.03
C ALA A 447 20.20 19.79 11.65
N ASP A 448 19.63 18.93 10.81
CA ASP A 448 20.19 18.78 9.44
C ASP A 448 20.02 20.08 8.65
N ALA A 449 18.93 20.68 8.84
CA ALA A 449 18.67 21.92 8.06
C ALA A 449 19.62 23.03 8.49
N GLU A 450 20.08 22.98 9.79
CA GLU A 450 20.94 24.06 10.28
C GLU A 450 22.42 23.75 10.01
N ALA A 451 22.63 22.52 9.68
CA ALA A 451 24.04 22.14 9.50
C ALA A 451 24.62 22.76 8.21
N SER A 452 25.89 23.20 8.32
CA SER A 452 26.57 23.70 7.11
C SER A 452 27.02 22.53 6.22
N PRO A 453 26.85 22.79 4.89
CA PRO A 453 27.26 21.71 3.98
C PRO A 453 28.75 21.36 4.14
N GLY A 454 29.02 20.07 4.19
CA GLY A 454 30.43 19.63 4.22
C GLY A 454 31.17 19.96 2.92
N PRO A 455 32.47 19.76 2.92
CA PRO A 455 33.24 20.01 1.70
C PRO A 455 32.80 19.09 0.55
N ILE A 456 32.93 19.73 -0.62
CA ILE A 456 32.53 18.95 -1.82
C ILE A 456 33.56 17.83 -2.06
N ASP A 457 33.04 16.70 -2.31
CA ASP A 457 33.93 15.56 -2.66
C ASP A 457 34.75 15.87 -3.92
N PRO A 458 36.10 15.69 -3.79
CA PRO A 458 36.99 16.06 -4.90
C PRO A 458 36.67 15.25 -6.17
N THR A 459 36.08 14.03 -5.93
CA THR A 459 35.78 13.20 -7.12
C THR A 459 34.63 13.80 -7.94
N ILE A 460 33.91 14.78 -7.34
CA ILE A 460 32.79 15.32 -8.16
C ILE A 460 32.99 16.83 -8.34
N GLN A 461 34.10 17.27 -7.88
CA GLN A 461 34.38 18.71 -8.01
C GLN A 461 34.51 19.10 -9.50
N GLY A 462 33.76 20.29 -9.86
CA GLY A 462 33.88 20.79 -11.25
C GLY A 462 32.89 20.12 -12.19
N ARG A 463 31.93 19.30 -11.51
CA ARG A 463 30.92 18.65 -12.38
C ARG A 463 29.54 19.19 -12.03
N GLY A 464 28.99 19.98 -13.01
CA GLY A 464 27.56 20.30 -12.84
C GLY A 464 27.32 21.19 -11.62
N ASP A 465 25.98 21.27 -11.24
CA ASP A 465 25.56 22.08 -10.08
C ASP A 465 25.64 21.25 -8.79
N TYR A 466 26.12 21.99 -7.70
CA TYR A 466 26.20 21.28 -6.40
C TYR A 466 25.02 21.69 -5.52
N ARG A 467 24.53 20.59 -5.05
CA ARG A 467 23.37 20.90 -4.17
C ARG A 467 23.53 20.14 -2.84
N SER A 468 23.36 20.88 -1.80
CA SER A 468 23.33 20.23 -0.47
C SER A 468 21.92 20.31 0.12
N VAL A 469 21.46 19.12 0.44
CA VAL A 469 20.09 19.11 1.01
C VAL A 469 20.16 18.37 2.36
N PRO A 470 19.24 18.77 3.32
CA PRO A 470 19.23 18.05 4.60
C PRO A 470 18.99 16.55 4.41
N LEU A 471 19.67 15.79 5.22
CA LEU A 471 19.47 14.32 5.12
C LEU A 471 18.01 13.95 5.42
N LEU A 472 17.45 14.63 6.47
CA LEU A 472 16.02 14.36 6.77
C LEU A 472 15.20 15.62 6.43
N PRO A 473 14.25 15.38 5.59
CA PRO A 473 13.38 16.53 5.27
C PRO A 473 12.34 16.78 6.37
N SER A 474 12.15 18.14 6.58
CA SER A 474 11.10 18.45 7.59
C SER A 474 9.70 18.18 7.03
N ALA A 475 9.61 18.54 5.71
CA ALA A 475 8.29 18.30 5.09
C ALA A 475 8.16 16.82 4.66
N PRO A 476 6.97 16.32 4.88
CA PRO A 476 6.78 14.94 4.39
C PRO A 476 7.07 14.83 2.89
N ALA A 477 7.68 13.70 2.55
CA ALA A 477 7.99 13.48 1.12
C ALA A 477 6.73 13.60 0.26
N GLY A 478 6.84 14.49 -0.79
CA GLY A 478 5.74 14.63 -1.76
C GLY A 478 4.79 15.77 -1.37
N SER A 479 5.07 16.39 -0.22
CA SER A 479 4.09 17.41 0.23
C SER A 479 4.13 18.63 -0.71
N ASP A 480 5.25 18.89 -1.31
CA ASP A 480 5.32 20.04 -2.24
C ASP A 480 4.72 19.69 -3.60
N ASP A 481 4.84 18.49 -4.01
CA ASP A 481 4.31 18.05 -5.30
C ASP A 481 4.21 16.52 -5.31
N ASP A 482 3.10 16.05 -4.93
CA ASP A 482 2.92 14.58 -4.73
C ASP A 482 3.00 13.84 -6.06
N GLU A 483 2.38 14.46 -7.08
CA GLU A 483 2.48 13.78 -8.40
C GLU A 483 3.93 13.63 -8.84
N ALA A 484 4.67 14.68 -8.74
CA ALA A 484 6.09 14.63 -9.19
C ALA A 484 6.90 13.67 -8.31
N HIS A 485 6.66 13.77 -7.06
CA HIS A 485 7.40 12.83 -6.18
C HIS A 485 7.05 11.38 -6.51
N GLY A 486 5.75 11.10 -6.75
CA GLY A 486 5.27 9.73 -7.01
C GLY A 486 5.89 9.13 -8.27
N MET A 487 6.50 10.02 -9.09
CA MET A 487 7.09 9.48 -10.36
C MET A 487 8.20 8.48 -10.06
N VAL A 488 8.99 8.78 -9.14
CA VAL A 488 10.11 7.85 -8.83
C VAL A 488 9.56 6.49 -8.41
N ARG A 489 8.56 6.55 -7.59
CA ARG A 489 7.94 5.27 -7.20
C ARG A 489 7.41 4.52 -8.43
N LEU A 490 6.75 5.17 -9.29
CA LEU A 490 6.20 4.48 -10.47
C LEU A 490 7.32 3.87 -11.33
N MET A 491 8.39 4.62 -11.41
CA MET A 491 9.51 4.07 -12.20
C MET A 491 10.08 2.80 -11.53
N LEU A 492 10.29 2.90 -10.29
CA LEU A 492 10.81 1.71 -9.59
C LEU A 492 9.85 0.52 -9.73
N GLU A 493 8.57 0.80 -9.69
CA GLU A 493 7.58 -0.30 -9.88
C GLU A 493 7.66 -0.88 -11.30
N ASP A 494 7.90 0.05 -12.23
CA ASP A 494 8.02 -0.47 -13.62
C ASP A 494 9.24 -1.39 -13.75
N ILE A 495 10.25 -0.95 -13.12
CA ILE A 495 11.48 -1.77 -13.23
C ILE A 495 11.30 -3.08 -12.45
N ALA A 496 10.70 -3.01 -11.36
CA ALA A 496 10.54 -4.21 -10.52
C ALA A 496 9.63 -5.24 -11.21
N ASN A 497 8.78 -4.79 -12.09
CA ASN A 497 7.79 -5.74 -12.67
C ASN A 497 8.20 -6.14 -14.09
N THR A 498 9.39 -5.77 -14.40
CA THR A 498 9.84 -6.15 -15.75
C THR A 498 10.26 -7.63 -15.76
N HIS A 499 9.77 -8.25 -16.82
CA HIS A 499 10.18 -9.66 -16.94
C HIS A 499 11.69 -9.77 -17.21
N ILE A 500 12.35 -10.52 -16.29
CA ILE A 500 13.80 -10.72 -16.51
C ILE A 500 14.15 -12.17 -16.20
N GLU A 501 15.12 -12.63 -16.86
CA GLU A 501 15.57 -14.01 -16.60
C GLU A 501 15.99 -14.20 -15.12
N ALA A 502 15.77 -15.38 -14.63
CA ALA A 502 15.98 -15.69 -13.19
C ALA A 502 17.41 -15.32 -12.76
N GLU A 503 18.40 -15.40 -13.64
CA GLU A 503 19.80 -15.13 -13.23
C GLU A 503 20.04 -13.64 -12.99
N HIS A 504 19.07 -12.78 -13.48
CA HIS A 504 19.32 -11.32 -13.34
C HIS A 504 18.46 -10.74 -12.21
N VAL A 505 17.77 -11.55 -11.53
CA VAL A 505 16.87 -11.07 -10.47
C VAL A 505 17.71 -10.36 -9.39
N GLN A 506 18.92 -10.86 -9.15
CA GLN A 506 19.76 -10.24 -8.11
C GLN A 506 20.25 -8.86 -8.57
N ASP A 507 20.57 -8.79 -9.82
CA ASP A 507 20.99 -7.47 -10.35
C ASP A 507 19.84 -6.46 -10.26
N ARG A 508 18.68 -6.89 -10.59
CA ARG A 508 17.54 -5.95 -10.49
C ARG A 508 17.39 -5.43 -9.06
N GLN A 509 17.50 -6.33 -8.09
CA GLN A 509 17.37 -5.89 -6.69
C GLN A 509 18.45 -4.85 -6.34
N ARG A 510 19.60 -5.10 -6.79
CA ARG A 510 20.68 -4.15 -6.52
C ARG A 510 20.41 -2.78 -7.18
N PHE A 511 19.96 -2.83 -8.43
CA PHE A 511 19.68 -1.55 -9.12
C PHE A 511 18.52 -0.82 -8.46
N LEU A 512 17.49 -1.57 -8.04
CA LEU A 512 16.37 -0.89 -7.34
C LEU A 512 16.87 -0.23 -6.05
N ALA A 513 17.78 -0.93 -5.37
CA ALA A 513 18.32 -0.32 -4.13
C ALA A 513 19.10 0.95 -4.44
N SER A 514 19.84 0.94 -5.56
CA SER A 514 20.60 2.15 -5.94
C SER A 514 19.66 3.31 -6.30
N LEU A 515 18.64 2.97 -7.04
CA LEU A 515 17.70 4.03 -7.44
C LEU A 515 16.93 4.56 -6.22
N ASP A 516 16.59 3.63 -5.31
CA ASP A 516 15.82 4.07 -4.12
C ASP A 516 16.71 4.91 -3.19
N SER A 517 18.05 4.90 -3.43
CA SER A 517 18.96 5.67 -2.56
C SER A 517 19.00 7.14 -2.97
N LEU A 518 18.33 7.41 -4.13
CA LEU A 518 18.23 8.86 -4.43
C LEU A 518 17.65 9.64 -3.24
N HIS A 519 18.36 10.69 -2.90
CA HIS A 519 17.94 11.43 -1.68
C HIS A 519 16.49 11.93 -1.82
N VAL A 520 15.76 11.81 -0.69
CA VAL A 520 14.31 12.15 -0.71
C VAL A 520 14.13 13.61 -1.12
N GLY A 521 15.04 14.46 -0.74
CA GLY A 521 14.93 15.91 -1.05
C GLY A 521 15.03 16.18 -2.56
N ASN A 522 15.50 15.24 -3.34
CA ASN A 522 15.67 15.49 -4.79
C ASN A 522 14.55 14.85 -5.61
N ARG A 523 13.73 14.13 -5.05
CA ARG A 523 12.82 13.26 -5.82
C ARG A 523 11.71 14.10 -6.47
N SER A 524 11.18 15.14 -5.77
CA SER A 524 10.10 15.94 -6.40
C SER A 524 10.64 16.74 -7.58
N GLU A 525 11.76 17.31 -7.35
CA GLU A 525 12.34 18.07 -8.48
C GLU A 525 12.63 17.16 -9.68
N LEU A 526 13.27 16.04 -9.40
CA LEU A 526 13.50 15.10 -10.51
C LEU A 526 12.18 14.71 -11.19
N GLY A 527 11.22 14.31 -10.35
CA GLY A 527 9.89 13.95 -10.93
C GLY A 527 9.34 15.07 -11.82
N ARG A 528 9.41 16.30 -11.35
CA ARG A 528 8.86 17.42 -12.15
C ARG A 528 9.63 17.56 -13.47
N MET A 529 10.96 17.46 -13.31
CA MET A 529 11.74 17.51 -14.56
C MET A 529 11.28 16.45 -15.56
N LEU A 530 11.01 15.27 -15.14
CA LEU A 530 10.61 14.19 -16.06
C LEU A 530 9.20 14.44 -16.60
N LEU A 531 8.32 14.89 -15.72
CA LEU A 531 6.94 15.13 -16.21
C LEU A 531 6.93 16.27 -17.23
N ASP A 532 7.65 17.33 -16.89
CA ASP A 532 7.73 18.42 -17.89
C ASP A 532 8.35 17.93 -19.20
N GLY A 533 9.38 17.11 -19.03
CA GLY A 533 10.00 16.54 -20.25
C GLY A 533 9.00 15.72 -21.08
N LEU A 534 8.23 14.91 -20.39
CA LEU A 534 7.25 14.08 -21.13
C LEU A 534 6.22 14.97 -21.83
N GLN A 535 5.82 16.00 -21.12
CA GLN A 535 4.83 16.91 -21.75
C GLN A 535 5.45 17.60 -22.98
N GLN A 536 6.63 17.97 -22.83
CA GLN A 536 7.27 18.70 -23.95
C GLN A 536 7.45 17.79 -25.17
N VAL A 537 7.94 16.63 -24.91
CA VAL A 537 8.18 15.75 -26.07
C VAL A 537 6.85 15.36 -26.72
N ARG A 538 5.76 15.36 -25.97
CA ARG A 538 4.45 15.04 -26.58
C ARG A 538 3.98 16.19 -27.47
N LEU A 539 4.38 17.40 -27.10
CA LEU A 539 3.91 18.56 -27.88
C LEU A 539 4.76 18.72 -29.16
N ALA A 540 5.99 18.30 -29.18
CA ALA A 540 6.96 18.52 -30.27
C ALA A 540 6.65 17.63 -31.47
N GLY A 541 5.50 16.78 -31.48
CA GLY A 541 4.99 16.04 -32.65
C GLY A 541 5.89 14.86 -32.98
N ALA A 542 5.43 13.72 -33.72
CA ALA A 542 6.00 12.38 -33.94
C ALA A 542 7.27 12.46 -34.80
N ASP A 543 7.61 13.74 -35.37
CA ASP A 543 8.74 13.76 -36.33
C ASP A 543 9.94 14.47 -35.71
N SER A 544 9.82 14.84 -34.42
CA SER A 544 10.98 15.53 -33.81
C SER A 544 11.54 14.66 -32.67
N LEU A 545 12.93 14.36 -32.79
CA LEU A 545 13.62 13.63 -31.70
C LEU A 545 14.08 14.62 -30.64
N SER A 546 13.41 14.49 -29.45
CA SER A 546 13.82 15.35 -28.32
C SER A 546 14.17 14.49 -27.09
N TRP A 547 15.32 14.90 -26.48
CA TRP A 547 15.65 14.18 -25.22
C TRP A 547 16.11 15.18 -24.17
N ARG A 548 15.89 14.77 -23.02
CA ARG A 548 16.34 15.54 -21.85
C ARG A 548 16.84 14.56 -20.77
N PHE A 549 18.16 14.91 -20.32
CA PHE A 549 18.75 13.95 -19.36
C PHE A 549 19.29 14.70 -18.15
N ARG A 550 19.35 13.89 -17.14
CA ARG A 550 20.02 14.42 -15.93
C ARG A 550 20.70 13.28 -15.19
N THR A 551 21.93 13.68 -14.65
CA THR A 551 22.66 12.65 -13.85
C THR A 551 22.83 13.16 -12.42
N PHE A 552 22.72 12.15 -11.49
CA PHE A 552 22.97 12.46 -10.09
C PHE A 552 24.21 11.68 -9.61
N LEU A 553 25.06 12.53 -8.90
CA LEU A 553 26.28 11.90 -8.34
C LEU A 553 26.38 12.24 -6.85
N ALA A 554 26.48 11.18 -6.04
CA ALA A 554 26.43 11.41 -4.59
C ALA A 554 27.85 11.36 -4.00
N GLY A 555 28.95 11.29 -4.91
CA GLY A 555 30.33 11.35 -4.37
C GLY A 555 31.05 10.00 -4.50
N GLN A 556 32.11 9.77 -3.79
CA GLN A 556 33.03 8.64 -4.01
C GLN A 556 32.33 7.31 -3.66
N ASN A 557 32.49 6.32 -4.55
CA ASN A 557 32.06 4.92 -4.35
C ASN A 557 30.53 4.80 -4.33
N ARG A 558 29.88 5.88 -4.83
CA ARG A 558 28.41 5.75 -4.93
C ARG A 558 28.00 5.61 -6.40
N ASP A 559 26.87 4.92 -6.49
CA ASP A 559 26.40 4.70 -7.88
C ASP A 559 25.97 6.03 -8.52
N GLN A 560 26.28 6.14 -9.83
CA GLN A 560 25.73 7.26 -10.63
C GLN A 560 24.33 6.91 -11.16
N LEU A 561 23.42 7.93 -10.94
CA LEU A 561 22.04 7.70 -11.45
C LEU A 561 21.71 8.70 -12.55
N GLY A 562 21.27 8.13 -13.69
CA GLY A 562 20.85 8.98 -14.82
C GLY A 562 19.36 8.79 -15.14
N PHE A 563 18.75 10.00 -15.42
CA PHE A 563 17.31 9.94 -15.80
C PHE A 563 17.06 10.79 -17.05
N GLY A 564 16.11 10.20 -17.88
CA GLY A 564 15.88 11.00 -19.10
C GLY A 564 14.52 10.68 -19.71
N VAL A 565 14.12 11.63 -20.59
CA VAL A 565 12.90 11.43 -21.38
C VAL A 565 13.26 11.55 -22.87
N CYS A 566 12.58 10.61 -23.56
CA CYS A 566 12.81 10.65 -25.01
C CYS A 566 11.46 10.54 -25.74
N SER A 567 11.39 11.24 -26.92
CA SER A 567 10.09 11.32 -27.63
C SER A 567 9.67 9.96 -28.19
N THR A 568 10.68 9.09 -28.58
CA THR A 568 10.33 7.74 -29.10
C THR A 568 11.47 6.78 -28.75
N LEU A 569 10.97 5.54 -28.63
CA LEU A 569 12.02 4.53 -28.38
C LEU A 569 12.23 3.70 -29.64
N THR A 570 13.29 4.01 -30.41
CA THR A 570 13.75 3.21 -31.56
C THR A 570 15.12 2.58 -31.28
N GLU A 571 15.51 1.71 -32.12
CA GLU A 571 16.85 1.12 -31.92
C GLU A 571 17.94 2.22 -31.86
N THR A 572 17.74 3.23 -32.68
CA THR A 572 18.73 4.33 -32.68
C THR A 572 18.73 5.06 -31.32
N THR A 573 17.55 5.38 -30.82
CA THR A 573 17.51 6.11 -29.53
C THR A 573 17.98 5.22 -28.38
N ARG A 574 17.74 3.94 -28.53
CA ARG A 574 18.25 3.03 -27.49
C ARG A 574 19.79 3.02 -27.49
N LEU A 575 20.39 2.97 -28.66
CA LEU A 575 21.87 2.96 -28.73
C LEU A 575 22.44 4.30 -28.25
N ALA A 576 21.70 5.36 -28.63
CA ALA A 576 22.17 6.68 -28.16
C ALA A 576 22.10 6.78 -26.62
N PHE A 577 20.99 6.30 -26.08
CA PHE A 577 20.87 6.30 -24.60
C PHE A 577 22.00 5.47 -23.97
N ARG A 578 22.26 4.36 -24.52
CA ARG A 578 23.37 3.53 -24.00
C ARG A 578 24.70 4.27 -24.12
N ALA A 579 24.93 4.86 -25.28
CA ALA A 579 26.21 5.56 -25.49
C ALA A 579 26.34 6.72 -24.47
N TRP A 580 25.22 7.41 -24.29
CA TRP A 580 25.24 8.52 -23.30
C TRP A 580 25.65 8.01 -21.93
N LEU A 581 25.05 6.91 -21.51
CA LEU A 581 25.37 6.44 -20.14
C LEU A 581 26.81 5.92 -20.07
N LEU A 582 27.27 5.20 -21.09
CA LEU A 582 28.67 4.71 -21.09
C LEU A 582 29.65 5.87 -21.01
N LEU A 583 29.31 6.90 -21.81
CA LEU A 583 30.22 8.06 -21.78
C LEU A 583 30.25 8.69 -20.38
N ARG A 584 29.07 8.85 -19.75
CA ARG A 584 29.05 9.44 -18.39
C ARG A 584 29.78 8.55 -17.40
N HIS A 585 29.62 7.26 -17.53
CA HIS A 585 30.32 6.34 -16.62
C HIS A 585 31.84 6.42 -16.81
N HIS A 586 32.28 6.46 -18.12
CA HIS A 586 33.73 6.52 -18.42
C HIS A 586 34.33 7.82 -17.85
N GLU A 587 33.61 8.89 -17.88
CA GLU A 587 34.15 10.19 -17.45
C GLU A 587 34.40 10.20 -15.93
N ARG A 588 33.99 9.11 -15.34
CA ARG A 588 34.29 9.01 -13.89
C ARG A 588 35.69 8.42 -13.67
N GLY A 589 36.24 7.66 -14.56
CA GLY A 589 37.46 6.83 -14.48
C GLY A 589 38.67 7.62 -14.02
N PRO A 590 38.83 8.84 -14.47
CA PRO A 590 40.06 9.56 -14.10
C PRO A 590 40.11 9.84 -12.59
N ARG A 591 39.02 9.70 -11.87
CA ARG A 591 39.05 10.15 -10.46
C ARG A 591 38.58 9.03 -9.54
N GLU A 592 38.10 7.98 -10.24
CA GLU A 592 37.59 6.89 -9.39
C GLU A 592 37.97 5.54 -10.01
N ASN A 593 37.88 4.49 -9.13
CA ASN A 593 38.10 3.12 -9.62
C ASN A 593 36.81 2.55 -10.25
N LEU A 594 36.86 2.52 -11.62
CA LEU A 594 35.62 2.16 -12.35
C LEU A 594 35.28 0.69 -12.11
N ALA A 595 36.22 -0.13 -11.70
CA ALA A 595 35.96 -1.58 -11.54
C ALA A 595 34.92 -1.84 -10.44
N GLU A 596 34.75 -0.87 -9.64
CA GLU A 596 33.84 -1.12 -8.50
C GLU A 596 32.61 -0.22 -8.59
N LEU A 597 32.45 0.47 -9.75
CA LEU A 597 31.35 1.46 -9.78
C LEU A 597 30.24 0.99 -10.70
N THR A 598 29.14 1.53 -10.41
CA THR A 598 27.97 1.22 -11.26
C THR A 598 27.25 2.53 -11.62
N SER A 599 26.84 2.59 -12.94
CA SER A 599 25.95 3.68 -13.38
C SER A 599 24.62 3.11 -13.90
N ILE A 600 23.55 3.75 -13.39
CA ILE A 600 22.21 3.26 -13.79
C ILE A 600 21.48 4.40 -14.49
N GLY A 601 20.98 4.07 -15.70
CA GLY A 601 20.18 5.06 -16.45
C GLY A 601 18.74 4.61 -16.64
N VAL A 602 17.83 5.57 -16.44
CA VAL A 602 16.40 5.27 -16.66
C VAL A 602 15.86 6.26 -17.70
N LEU A 603 15.19 5.67 -18.69
CA LEU A 603 14.66 6.51 -19.78
C LEU A 603 13.15 6.31 -19.88
N LEU A 604 12.40 7.50 -19.83
CA LEU A 604 10.93 7.41 -20.06
C LEU A 604 10.58 7.85 -21.49
N THR A 605 9.68 6.96 -22.07
CA THR A 605 9.20 7.28 -23.42
C THR A 605 7.67 7.26 -23.45
N PRO A 606 7.10 8.37 -23.99
CA PRO A 606 5.62 8.41 -23.99
C PRO A 606 5.01 7.29 -24.84
N ARG A 607 3.84 6.83 -24.34
CA ARG A 607 3.08 5.84 -25.13
C ARG A 607 1.84 6.51 -25.73
N ASN A 608 1.47 5.99 -26.90
CA ASN A 608 0.29 6.62 -27.55
C ASN A 608 -0.88 5.63 -27.60
N ASP A 609 -0.72 4.44 -26.88
CA ASP A 609 -1.78 3.40 -27.04
C ASP A 609 -2.84 3.54 -25.95
N GLY A 610 -2.63 4.53 -25.03
CA GLY A 610 -3.73 4.85 -24.07
C GLY A 610 -3.72 3.89 -22.88
N HIS A 611 -2.77 2.89 -22.85
CA HIS A 611 -2.78 1.91 -21.73
C HIS A 611 -1.92 2.42 -20.58
N ARG A 612 -0.87 3.24 -20.92
CA ARG A 612 0.00 3.89 -19.91
C ARG A 612 0.54 5.21 -20.46
N ASP A 613 0.98 5.97 -19.44
CA ASP A 613 1.41 7.32 -19.86
C ASP A 613 2.81 7.27 -20.50
N TRP A 614 3.64 6.18 -20.05
CA TRP A 614 4.98 6.07 -20.68
C TRP A 614 5.52 4.65 -20.49
N ASP A 615 6.64 4.40 -21.28
CA ASP A 615 7.44 3.19 -21.05
C ASP A 615 8.72 3.56 -20.29
N THR A 616 9.14 2.54 -19.50
CA THR A 616 10.40 2.78 -18.74
C THR A 616 11.49 1.81 -19.24
N THR A 617 12.60 2.47 -19.65
CA THR A 617 13.76 1.66 -20.07
C THR A 617 14.92 1.93 -19.10
N MET A 618 15.55 0.74 -18.72
CA MET A 618 16.69 0.92 -17.81
C MET A 618 17.93 0.22 -18.37
N ILE A 619 19.07 0.93 -18.21
CA ILE A 619 20.36 0.31 -18.54
C ILE A 619 21.33 0.54 -17.37
N ALA A 620 22.09 -0.52 -17.16
CA ALA A 620 23.13 -0.33 -16.13
C ALA A 620 24.50 -0.71 -16.68
N VAL A 621 25.51 0.10 -16.25
CA VAL A 621 26.91 -0.18 -16.65
C VAL A 621 27.72 -0.43 -15.37
N GLN A 622 28.36 -1.60 -15.41
CA GLN A 622 29.20 -1.93 -14.23
C GLN A 622 30.65 -2.15 -14.68
N GLY A 623 31.53 -1.56 -13.86
CA GLY A 623 32.96 -1.78 -14.15
C GLY A 623 33.45 -0.90 -15.31
N ASP A 624 34.71 -1.23 -15.77
CA ASP A 624 35.33 -0.42 -16.86
C ASP A 624 34.82 -0.90 -18.23
N PRO A 625 34.19 0.05 -18.92
CA PRO A 625 33.62 -0.36 -20.22
C PRO A 625 34.71 -0.52 -21.30
N GLU A 626 35.98 -0.22 -20.97
CA GLU A 626 37.13 -0.33 -21.89
C GLU A 626 36.81 0.30 -23.25
N LEU A 627 36.30 1.57 -23.15
CA LEU A 627 35.96 2.25 -24.42
C LEU A 627 37.25 2.60 -25.17
N THR A 628 37.25 2.23 -26.49
CA THR A 628 38.41 2.64 -27.31
C THR A 628 38.38 4.16 -27.56
N GLU A 629 39.51 4.75 -27.92
CA GLU A 629 39.56 6.19 -28.22
C GLU A 629 38.57 6.57 -29.34
N GLU A 630 38.46 5.66 -30.30
CA GLU A 630 37.50 5.94 -31.39
C GLU A 630 36.06 5.97 -30.88
N GLU A 631 35.70 5.03 -30.00
CA GLU A 631 34.32 4.99 -29.45
C GLU A 631 34.06 6.23 -28.58
N LEU A 632 35.05 6.60 -27.88
CA LEU A 632 34.89 7.79 -27.03
C LEU A 632 34.65 9.04 -27.88
N GLN A 633 35.46 9.19 -28.92
CA GLN A 633 35.25 10.35 -29.80
C GLN A 633 33.86 10.33 -30.45
N GLN A 634 33.47 9.19 -30.78
CA GLN A 634 32.12 9.07 -31.39
C GLN A 634 31.02 9.44 -30.40
N TYR A 635 31.13 8.95 -29.24
CA TYR A 635 30.06 9.23 -28.25
C TYR A 635 30.06 10.72 -27.91
N GLN A 636 31.17 11.42 -27.88
CA GLN A 636 31.22 12.85 -27.53
C GLN A 636 30.58 13.70 -28.63
N GLU A 637 30.63 13.20 -29.83
CA GLU A 637 30.06 13.98 -30.95
C GLU A 637 28.55 13.79 -31.06
N LEU A 638 27.99 12.73 -30.37
CA LEU A 638 26.53 12.47 -30.41
C LEU A 638 25.79 13.39 -29.43
#